data_AF-A0A8C2P5G7-F1
#
_entry.id   AF-A0A8C2P5G7-F1
#
_cell.length_a   1.000
_cell.length_b   1.000
_cell.length_c   1.000
_cell.angle_alpha   90.00
_cell.angle_beta   90.00
_cell.angle_gamma   90.00
#
_symmetry.space_group_name_H-M   'P 1'
#
loop_
_entity.id
_entity.type
_entity.pdbx_description
1 polymer ?
#
loop_
_entity_poly.entity_id
_entity_poly.type
_entity_poly.pdbx_seq_one_letter_code
_entity_poly.pdbx_strand_id
1 'polypeptide(L)' 'MKMSSFSALSVIFLLLCLHTAQPGPRKGVQKPGYCPEFFLSCPFVLLPMCQRDRGCKGTKKCCFYNCRRQCMEPWASLE' A
#
# COMPACT_ATOMS: atom_id res chain seq x y z
N MET A 1 13.44 37.88 29.89
CA MET A 1 13.83 36.64 29.19
C MET A 1 12.59 35.85 28.84
N LYS A 2 12.13 35.85 27.56
CA LYS A 2 11.01 35.03 27.08
C LYS A 2 11.58 33.77 26.42
N MET A 3 12.07 32.84 27.23
CA MET A 3 12.57 31.53 26.75
C MET A 3 11.44 30.57 26.33
N SER A 4 10.19 30.90 26.64
CA SER A 4 9.01 30.10 26.29
C SER A 4 8.67 30.16 24.79
N SER A 5 8.98 31.26 24.11
CA SER A 5 8.59 31.48 22.71
C SER A 5 9.35 30.56 21.74
N PHE A 6 10.64 30.35 21.95
CA PHE A 6 11.46 29.46 21.10
C PHE A 6 11.11 27.99 21.28
N SER A 7 10.77 27.60 22.51
CA SER A 7 10.33 26.23 22.83
C SER A 7 8.96 25.92 22.21
N ALA A 8 8.03 26.89 22.22
CA ALA A 8 6.74 26.72 21.57
C ALA A 8 6.88 26.57 20.04
N LEU A 9 7.73 27.37 19.41
CA LEU A 9 7.95 27.32 17.95
C LEU A 9 8.58 26.00 17.49
N SER A 10 9.53 25.44 18.25
CA SER A 10 10.15 24.16 17.92
C SER A 10 9.18 22.98 18.04
N VAL A 11 8.33 22.98 19.07
CA VAL A 11 7.27 21.97 19.24
C VAL A 11 6.25 22.06 18.10
N ILE A 12 5.83 23.26 17.72
CA ILE A 12 4.91 23.48 16.59
C ILE A 12 5.53 22.95 15.28
N PHE A 13 6.80 23.24 15.02
CA PHE A 13 7.50 22.76 13.84
C PHE A 13 7.57 21.22 13.79
N LEU A 14 7.91 20.57 14.91
CA LEU A 14 7.93 19.11 15.01
C LEU A 14 6.55 18.48 14.74
N LEU A 15 5.48 19.08 15.28
CA LEU A 15 4.11 18.64 15.02
C LEU A 15 3.72 18.81 13.54
N LEU A 16 4.07 19.94 12.90
CA LEU A 16 3.86 20.13 11.47
C LEU A 16 4.61 19.09 10.64
N CYS A 17 5.87 18.80 10.95
CA CYS A 17 6.66 17.77 10.26
C CYS A 17 5.98 16.40 10.34
N LEU A 18 5.46 16.02 11.51
CA LEU A 18 4.75 14.76 11.70
C LEU A 18 3.47 14.67 10.84
N HIS A 19 2.75 15.78 10.68
CA HIS A 19 1.58 15.85 9.80
C HIS A 19 1.96 15.74 8.32
N THR A 20 3.06 16.39 7.89
CA THR A 20 3.52 16.30 6.48
C THR A 20 4.08 14.92 6.11
N ALA A 21 4.49 14.13 7.09
CA ALA A 21 4.97 12.76 6.89
C ALA A 21 3.84 11.74 6.65
N GLN A 22 2.57 12.15 6.75
CA GLN A 22 1.44 11.27 6.44
C GLN A 22 1.50 10.88 4.96
N PRO A 23 1.72 9.60 4.62
CA PRO A 23 1.62 9.16 3.24
C PRO A 23 0.17 9.33 2.81
N GLY A 24 -0.11 10.40 2.05
CA GLY A 24 -1.45 10.66 1.53
C GLY A 24 -2.02 9.44 0.81
N PRO A 25 -3.36 9.33 0.66
CA PRO A 25 -4.01 8.19 0.02
C PRO A 25 -3.55 8.11 -1.44
N ARG A 26 -2.49 7.34 -1.68
CA ARG A 26 -1.95 7.10 -3.03
C ARG A 26 -2.94 6.18 -3.74
N LYS A 27 -3.97 6.75 -4.39
CA LYS A 27 -4.85 6.03 -5.32
C LYS A 27 -3.95 5.20 -6.24
N GLY A 28 -3.92 3.88 -6.00
CA GLY A 28 -3.06 2.98 -6.76
C GLY A 28 -3.54 2.94 -8.19
N VAL A 29 -2.63 3.07 -9.15
CA VAL A 29 -2.94 2.78 -10.56
C VAL A 29 -3.36 1.32 -10.62
N GLN A 30 -4.63 1.05 -10.91
CA GLN A 30 -5.14 -0.29 -11.16
C GLN A 30 -4.84 -0.65 -12.61
N LYS A 31 -4.28 -1.84 -12.84
CA LYS A 31 -4.07 -2.37 -14.19
C LYS A 31 -5.36 -3.07 -14.67
N PRO A 32 -5.59 -3.13 -16.00
CA PRO A 32 -6.75 -3.82 -16.57
C PRO A 32 -6.75 -5.32 -16.22
N GLY A 33 -7.94 -5.93 -16.26
CA GLY A 33 -8.19 -7.33 -15.92
C GLY A 33 -8.40 -7.59 -14.43
N TYR A 34 -8.67 -8.84 -14.09
CA TYR A 34 -9.08 -9.28 -12.75
C TYR A 34 -8.01 -10.15 -12.09
N CYS A 35 -8.07 -10.24 -10.76
CA CYS A 35 -7.22 -11.17 -10.03
C CYS A 35 -7.78 -12.59 -10.14
N PRO A 36 -6.91 -13.62 -10.31
CA PRO A 36 -7.36 -15.00 -10.25
C PRO A 36 -7.99 -15.30 -8.89
N GLU A 37 -9.10 -16.03 -8.91
CA GLU A 37 -9.78 -16.48 -7.71
C GLU A 37 -8.96 -17.52 -6.95
N PHE A 38 -9.03 -17.43 -5.62
CA PHE A 38 -8.35 -18.33 -4.72
C PHE A 38 -9.31 -18.69 -3.59
N PHE A 39 -9.84 -19.91 -3.63
CA PHE A 39 -10.93 -20.37 -2.76
C PHE A 39 -10.48 -21.05 -1.48
N LEU A 40 -9.19 -21.35 -1.33
CA LEU A 40 -8.71 -22.07 -0.16
C LEU A 40 -8.58 -21.14 1.04
N SER A 41 -9.08 -21.60 2.19
CA SER A 41 -8.86 -20.94 3.46
C SER A 41 -7.38 -20.97 3.84
N CYS A 42 -6.85 -19.83 4.26
CA CYS A 42 -5.47 -19.70 4.68
C CYS A 42 -5.35 -19.76 6.21
N PRO A 43 -4.65 -20.75 6.79
CA PRO A 43 -4.36 -20.75 8.23
C PRO A 43 -3.42 -19.61 8.62
N PHE A 44 -2.59 -19.15 7.70
CA PHE A 44 -1.72 -17.99 7.84
C PHE A 44 -1.47 -17.32 6.47
N VAL A 45 -1.15 -16.03 6.50
CA VAL A 45 -0.79 -15.25 5.31
C VAL A 45 0.72 -15.12 5.22
N LEU A 46 1.30 -15.48 4.07
CA LEU A 46 2.73 -15.32 3.81
C LEU A 46 3.09 -13.85 3.55
N LEU A 47 4.36 -13.52 3.75
CA LEU A 47 4.90 -12.18 3.48
C LEU A 47 4.55 -11.71 2.06
N PRO A 48 3.98 -10.50 1.93
CA PRO A 48 3.57 -9.96 0.63
C PRO A 48 4.78 -9.63 -0.24
N MET A 49 4.74 -10.04 -1.49
CA MET A 49 5.74 -9.71 -2.52
C MET A 49 5.39 -8.42 -3.27
N CYS A 50 4.15 -7.96 -3.15
CA CYS A 50 3.66 -6.72 -3.73
C CYS A 50 2.56 -6.13 -2.84
N GLN A 51 2.30 -4.83 -2.98
CA GLN A 51 1.22 -4.13 -2.29
C GLN A 51 0.14 -3.59 -3.25
N ARG A 52 0.52 -3.24 -4.48
CA ARG A 52 -0.34 -2.64 -5.51
C ARG A 52 0.14 -3.06 -6.89
N ASP A 53 -0.73 -2.97 -7.91
CA ASP A 53 -0.43 -3.36 -9.29
C ASP A 53 0.82 -2.66 -9.86
N ARG A 54 1.06 -1.38 -9.50
CA ARG A 54 2.28 -0.64 -9.89
C ARG A 54 3.58 -1.33 -9.45
N GLY A 55 3.54 -2.14 -8.39
CA GLY A 55 4.71 -2.91 -7.93
C GLY A 55 5.02 -4.13 -8.81
N CYS A 56 4.11 -4.53 -9.69
CA CYS A 56 4.28 -5.66 -10.58
C CYS A 56 4.78 -5.20 -11.96
N LYS A 57 5.64 -5.99 -12.60
CA LYS A 57 6.15 -5.72 -13.95
C LYS A 57 5.07 -5.96 -15.02
N GLY A 58 5.10 -5.20 -16.12
CA GLY A 58 4.20 -5.39 -17.26
C GLY A 58 2.72 -5.26 -16.89
N THR A 59 1.89 -6.17 -17.41
CA THR A 59 0.43 -6.23 -17.19
C THR A 59 0.03 -6.94 -15.89
N LYS A 60 0.96 -7.61 -15.21
CA LYS A 60 0.70 -8.36 -13.98
C LYS A 60 0.07 -7.51 -12.89
N LYS A 61 -0.90 -8.07 -12.18
CA LYS A 61 -1.62 -7.45 -11.06
C LYS A 61 -1.12 -7.98 -9.72
N CYS A 62 -1.25 -7.19 -8.67
CA CYS A 62 -0.93 -7.61 -7.32
C CYS A 62 -2.17 -8.26 -6.66
N CYS A 63 -2.19 -9.58 -6.62
CA CYS A 63 -3.35 -10.38 -6.24
C CYS A 63 -3.06 -11.24 -5.01
N PHE A 64 -4.11 -11.61 -4.28
CA PHE A 64 -4.01 -12.59 -3.21
C PHE A 64 -4.22 -14.00 -3.79
N TYR A 65 -3.18 -14.81 -3.78
CA TYR A 65 -3.20 -16.16 -4.35
C TYR A 65 -2.25 -17.06 -3.57
N ASN A 66 -2.62 -18.32 -3.32
CA ASN A 66 -1.82 -19.25 -2.49
C ASN A 66 -1.38 -18.63 -1.16
N CYS A 67 -2.34 -18.01 -0.45
CA CYS A 67 -2.11 -17.38 0.85
C CYS A 67 -1.06 -16.26 0.87
N ARG A 68 -0.77 -15.65 -0.28
CA ARG A 68 0.22 -14.58 -0.42
C ARG A 68 -0.27 -13.48 -1.34
N ARG A 69 0.08 -12.22 -1.04
CA ARG A 69 -0.01 -11.13 -2.02
C ARG A 69 1.17 -11.19 -2.99
N GLN A 70 0.92 -11.51 -4.25
CA GLN A 70 1.96 -11.70 -5.27
C GLN A 70 1.51 -11.23 -6.66
N CYS A 71 2.48 -11.06 -7.56
CA CYS A 71 2.20 -10.63 -8.93
C CYS A 71 1.69 -11.80 -9.77
N MET A 72 0.44 -11.71 -10.23
CA MET A 72 -0.23 -12.72 -11.03
C MET A 72 -0.55 -12.18 -12.43
N GLU A 73 -0.67 -13.07 -13.40
CA GLU A 73 -1.26 -12.71 -14.69
C GLU A 73 -2.75 -12.37 -14.49
N PRO A 74 -3.26 -11.30 -15.12
CA PRO A 74 -4.65 -10.93 -14.99
C PRO A 74 -5.57 -11.88 -15.77
N TRP A 75 -6.75 -12.14 -15.23
CA TRP A 75 -7.86 -12.74 -15.99
C TRP A 75 -8.56 -11.70 -16.86
N ALA A 76 -9.00 -12.12 -18.04
CA ALA A 76 -9.75 -11.27 -18.96
C ALA A 76 -11.18 -10.98 -18.44
N SER A 77 -11.80 -11.96 -17.79
CA SER A 77 -13.16 -11.96 -17.22
C SER A 77 -13.18 -12.60 -15.83
N LEU A 78 -14.16 -12.22 -15.01
CA LEU A 78 -14.62 -12.98 -13.83
C LEU A 78 -15.73 -13.91 -14.33
N GLU A 79 -15.37 -15.08 -14.85
CA GLU A 79 -16.32 -16.16 -15.17
C GLU A 79 -16.23 -17.28 -14.14
#